data_AF-A0A116URF9-F1
#
_entry.id   AF-A0A116URF9-F1
#
_cell.length_a   1.000
_cell.length_b   1.000
_cell.length_c   1.000
_cell.angle_alpha   90.00
_cell.angle_beta   90.00
_cell.angle_gamma   90.00
#
_symmetry.space_group_name_H-M   'P 1'
#
loop_
_entity.id
_entity.type
_entity.pdbx_description
1 polymer ?
#
loop_
_entity_poly.entity_id
_entity_poly.type
_entity_poly.pdbx_seq_one_letter_code
_entity_poly.pdbx_strand_id
1 'polypeptide(L)' 'MFELYFRINDNEPELQGTFDTAVEAEKYMQRLIDTKSRIKSWYIRKAQRDGYWLYDYGAHNAFYMIKKAE' A
#
# COMPACT_ATOMS: atom_id res chain seq x y z
N MET A 1 -5.05 -14.82 3.22
CA MET A 1 -4.00 -13.93 3.77
C MET A 1 -3.77 -12.79 2.78
N PHE A 2 -3.29 -11.65 3.25
CA PHE A 2 -3.06 -10.45 2.44
C PHE A 2 -1.64 -9.95 2.62
N GLU A 3 -1.00 -9.57 1.52
CA GLU A 3 0.38 -9.08 1.50
C GLU A 3 0.37 -7.60 1.14
N LEU A 4 1.06 -6.78 1.94
CA LEU A 4 1.26 -5.37 1.67
C LEU A 4 2.64 -5.16 1.05
N TYR A 5 2.67 -4.52 -0.11
CA TYR A 5 3.90 -4.13 -0.79
C TYR A 5 4.02 -2.61 -0.90
N PHE A 6 5.25 -2.13 -0.95
CA PHE A 6 5.60 -0.76 -1.27
C PHE A 6 6.50 -0.72 -2.51
N ARG A 7 6.23 0.20 -3.44
CA ARG A 7 7.06 0.42 -4.63
C ARG A 7 7.33 1.91 -4.78
N ILE A 8 8.55 2.26 -5.19
CA ILE A 8 8.97 3.64 -5.49
C ILE A 8 9.89 3.66 -6.72
N ASN A 9 9.74 4.68 -7.56
CA ASN A 9 10.61 4.93 -8.73
C ASN A 9 10.86 3.68 -9.59
N ASP A 10 9.78 2.98 -9.91
CA ASP A 10 9.77 1.76 -10.73
C ASP A 10 10.55 0.54 -10.23
N ASN A 11 11.16 0.59 -9.04
CA ASN A 11 11.81 -0.55 -8.41
C ASN A 11 10.85 -1.73 -8.17
N GLU A 12 11.40 -2.92 -7.93
CA GLU A 12 10.59 -4.07 -7.53
C GLU A 12 9.79 -3.77 -6.24
N PRO A 13 8.52 -4.23 -6.14
CA PRO A 13 7.73 -4.07 -4.93
C PRO A 13 8.37 -4.79 -3.73
N GLU A 14 8.55 -4.07 -2.63
CA GLU A 14 9.10 -4.58 -1.38
C GLU A 14 7.98 -4.99 -0.42
N LEU A 15 8.02 -6.22 0.09
CA LEU A 15 7.07 -6.72 1.08
C LEU A 15 7.22 -5.95 2.40
N GLN A 16 6.14 -5.29 2.83
CA GLN A 16 6.08 -4.54 4.09
C GLN A 16 5.44 -5.36 5.22
N GLY A 17 4.70 -6.42 4.89
CA GLY A 17 4.11 -7.31 5.88
C GLY A 17 2.97 -8.16 5.32
N THR A 18 2.53 -9.10 6.14
CA THR A 18 1.43 -10.02 5.85
C THR A 18 0.35 -9.93 6.92
N PHE A 19 -0.91 -10.02 6.50
CA PHE A 19 -2.07 -9.75 7.35
C PHE A 19 -3.18 -10.76 7.08
N ASP A 20 -4.02 -11.02 8.09
CA ASP A 20 -5.15 -11.95 7.94
C ASP A 20 -6.27 -11.32 7.10
N THR A 21 -6.45 -10.01 7.26
CA THR A 21 -7.48 -9.24 6.55
C THR A 21 -6.90 -8.08 5.73
N ALA A 22 -7.59 -7.72 4.64
CA ALA A 22 -7.25 -6.54 3.86
C ALA A 22 -7.36 -5.24 4.69
N VAL A 23 -8.29 -5.19 5.65
CA VAL A 23 -8.50 -4.04 6.52
C VAL A 23 -7.29 -3.80 7.43
N GLU A 24 -6.66 -4.85 7.95
CA GLU A 24 -5.43 -4.73 8.75
C GLU A 24 -4.26 -4.22 7.91
N ALA A 25 -4.11 -4.74 6.69
CA ALA A 25 -3.11 -4.27 5.74
C ALA A 25 -3.31 -2.79 5.39
N GLU A 26 -4.56 -2.35 5.16
CA GLU A 26 -4.89 -0.94 4.91
C GLU A 26 -4.56 -0.03 6.10
N LYS A 27 -4.93 -0.43 7.33
CA LYS A 27 -4.62 0.34 8.54
C LYS A 27 -3.12 0.47 8.76
N TYR A 28 -2.37 -0.61 8.53
CA TYR A 28 -0.91 -0.58 8.65
C TYR A 28 -0.28 0.34 7.61
N MET A 29 -0.72 0.27 6.35
CA MET A 29 -0.31 1.18 5.28
C MET A 29 -0.60 2.65 5.63
N GLN A 30 -1.80 2.98 6.11
CA GLN A 30 -2.15 4.35 6.52
C GLN A 30 -1.22 4.84 7.62
N ARG A 31 -0.96 4.00 8.64
CA ARG A 31 0.00 4.31 9.70
C ARG A 31 1.41 4.57 9.15
N LEU A 32 1.89 3.77 8.19
CA LEU A 32 3.20 3.98 7.55
C LEU A 32 3.25 5.33 6.83
N ILE A 33 2.22 5.66 6.05
CA ILE A 33 2.14 6.95 5.34
C ILE A 33 2.13 8.10 6.35
N ASP A 34 1.25 8.06 7.35
CA ASP A 34 1.09 9.16 8.29
C ASP A 34 2.33 9.42 9.16
N THR A 35 3.13 8.39 9.43
CA THR A 35 4.35 8.46 10.24
C THR A 35 5.60 8.78 9.42
N LYS A 36 5.72 8.27 8.20
CA LYS A 36 6.95 8.39 7.39
C LYS A 36 6.86 9.43 6.27
N SER A 37 5.65 9.83 5.88
CA SER A 37 5.43 10.78 4.78
C SER A 37 4.99 12.15 5.30
N ARG A 38 5.38 13.18 4.55
CA ARG A 38 4.80 14.52 4.69
C ARG A 38 3.38 14.58 4.17
N ILE A 39 3.06 13.75 3.17
CA ILE A 39 1.71 13.60 2.63
C ILE A 39 0.93 12.62 3.51
N LYS A 40 -0.25 13.03 3.96
CA LYS A 40 -1.10 12.24 4.87
C LYS A 40 -1.96 11.24 4.13
N SER A 41 -2.31 10.17 4.83
CA SER A 41 -3.07 9.03 4.32
C SER A 41 -4.47 9.40 3.83
N TRP A 42 -5.02 10.53 4.26
CA TRP A 42 -6.31 11.04 3.76
C TRP A 42 -6.28 11.41 2.26
N TYR A 43 -5.09 11.57 1.65
CA TYR A 43 -4.95 11.88 0.22
C TYR A 43 -4.89 10.62 -0.67
N ILE A 44 -4.96 9.43 -0.07
CA ILE A 44 -4.83 8.16 -0.80
C ILE A 44 -5.95 8.02 -1.83
N ARG A 45 -5.54 7.74 -3.06
CA ARG A 45 -6.42 7.28 -4.15
C ARG A 45 -6.30 5.77 -4.25
N LYS A 46 -7.43 5.09 -4.06
CA LYS A 46 -7.55 3.64 -4.19
C LYS A 46 -8.01 3.27 -5.60
N ALA A 47 -7.30 2.35 -6.24
CA ALA A 47 -7.69 1.75 -7.51
C ALA A 47 -7.67 0.22 -7.39
N GLN A 48 -8.70 -0.44 -7.89
CA GLN A 48 -8.71 -1.89 -8.00
C GLN A 48 -8.12 -2.31 -9.35
N ARG A 49 -7.20 -3.27 -9.32
CA ARG A 49 -6.60 -3.90 -10.49
C ARG A 49 -6.80 -5.41 -10.39
N ASP A 50 -6.63 -6.13 -11.50
CA ASP A 50 -6.77 -7.59 -11.48
C ASP A 50 -5.78 -8.21 -10.49
N GLY A 51 -6.32 -8.77 -9.41
CA GLY A 51 -5.57 -9.46 -8.37
C GLY A 51 -5.07 -8.60 -7.19
N TYR A 52 -5.20 -7.28 -7.20
CA TYR A 52 -4.73 -6.43 -6.09
C TYR A 52 -5.42 -5.05 -6.01
N TRP A 53 -5.33 -4.43 -4.83
CA TRP A 53 -5.68 -3.02 -4.64
C TRP A 53 -4.40 -2.16 -4.63
N LEU A 54 -4.42 -1.07 -5.39
CA LEU A 54 -3.35 -0.09 -5.47
C LEU A 54 -3.75 1.19 -4.74
N TYR A 55 -2.81 1.74 -3.97
CA TYR A 55 -3.00 2.93 -3.15
C TYR A 55 -1.90 3.94 -3.48
N ASP A 56 -2.28 5.00 -4.20
CA ASP A 56 -1.42 6.11 -4.57
C ASP A 56 -1.68 7.29 -3.63
N TYR A 57 -0.65 7.74 -2.92
CA TYR A 57 -0.73 8.86 -1.98
C TYR A 57 0.03 10.10 -2.46
N GLY A 58 0.35 10.20 -3.76
CA GLY A 58 0.86 11.41 -4.40
C GLY A 58 2.34 11.72 -4.12
N ALA A 59 3.10 10.79 -3.55
CA ALA A 59 4.53 10.96 -3.33
C ALA A 59 5.32 10.30 -4.47
N HIS A 60 5.99 11.10 -5.32
CA HIS A 60 7.10 10.69 -6.20
C HIS A 60 7.08 9.23 -6.72
N ASN A 61 6.12 8.89 -7.59
CA ASN A 61 5.99 7.54 -8.18
C ASN A 61 6.00 6.40 -7.15
N ALA A 62 5.50 6.66 -5.94
CA ALA A 62 5.40 5.69 -4.87
C ALA A 62 3.95 5.25 -4.66
N PHE A 63 3.76 3.95 -4.48
CA PHE A 63 2.45 3.37 -4.23
C PHE A 63 2.56 2.15 -3.33
N TYR A 64 1.46 1.88 -2.63
CA TYR A 64 1.27 0.63 -1.91
C TYR A 64 0.35 -0.30 -2.68
N MET A 65 0.55 -1.60 -2.51
CA MET A 65 -0.30 -2.63 -3.09
C MET A 65 -0.71 -3.63 -2.03
N ILE A 66 -1.98 -3.99 -1.99
CA ILE A 66 -2.48 -5.09 -1.17
C ILE A 66 -2.94 -6.21 -2.09
N LYS A 67 -2.25 -7.34 -2.02
CA LYS A 67 -2.55 -8.55 -2.81
C LYS A 67 -3.15 -9.62 -1.89
N LYS A 68 -4.14 -10.37 -2.38
CA LYS A 68 -4.58 -11.58 -1.70
C LYS A 68 -3.59 -12.69 -2.02
N ALA A 69 -2.95 -13.25 -1.01
CA ALA A 69 -2.13 -14.45 -1.17
C ALA A 69 -3.04 -15.64 -1.49
N GLU A 70 -2.63 -16.44 -2.47
CA GLU A 70 -3.29 -17.71 -2.85
C GLU A 70 -2.98 -18.82 -1.84
#